data_AF-A0A366M6P5-F1
#
_entry.id   AF-A0A366M6P5-F1
#
_cell.length_a   1.000
_cell.length_b   1.000
_cell.length_c   1.000
_cell.angle_alpha   90.00
_cell.angle_beta   90.00
_cell.angle_gamma   90.00
#
_symmetry.space_group_name_H-M   'P 1'
#
loop_
_entity.id
_entity.type
_entity.pdbx_description
1 polymer ?
#
loop_
_entity_poly.entity_id
_entity_poly.type
_entity_poly.pdbx_seq_one_letter_code
_entity_poly.pdbx_strand_id
1 'polypeptide(L)'
;MSARLTAVALGARHIEEEADKLALLQNALLRRGVQGELRSDGPALLIRRRMPGMPVWVFVGYGGAYYSWQSAERRHPAGDVEGAAEVLAHYVES
;
A
#
# COMPACT_ATOMS: atom_id res chain seq x y z
N MET A 1 3.25 -21.24 -27.95
CA MET A 1 3.43 -21.48 -26.50
C MET A 1 4.19 -20.39 -25.74
N SER A 2 4.69 -19.30 -26.37
CA SER A 2 5.59 -18.33 -25.70
C SER A 2 4.88 -17.17 -24.97
N ALA A 3 3.80 -16.60 -25.52
CA ALA A 3 3.19 -15.36 -24.99
C ALA A 3 2.55 -15.48 -23.58
N ARG A 4 2.00 -16.64 -23.23
CA ARG A 4 1.32 -16.86 -21.94
C ARG A 4 2.30 -16.87 -20.77
N LEU A 5 3.51 -17.41 -20.98
CA LEU A 5 4.55 -17.45 -19.95
C LEU A 5 5.10 -16.05 -19.65
N THR A 6 5.28 -15.22 -20.69
CA THR A 6 5.73 -13.83 -20.55
C THR A 6 4.70 -12.98 -19.78
N ALA A 7 3.41 -13.13 -20.06
CA ALA A 7 2.36 -12.40 -19.37
C ALA A 7 2.29 -12.73 -17.86
N VAL A 8 2.45 -14.00 -17.51
CA VAL A 8 2.49 -14.44 -16.10
C VAL A 8 3.71 -13.86 -15.39
N ALA A 9 4.89 -13.88 -16.02
CA ALA A 9 6.11 -13.33 -15.44
C ALA A 9 6.03 -11.81 -15.23
N LEU A 10 5.43 -11.06 -16.18
CA LEU A 10 5.20 -9.63 -16.03
C LEU A 10 4.22 -9.30 -14.90
N GLY A 11 3.15 -10.09 -14.76
CA GLY A 11 2.21 -9.93 -13.64
C GLY A 11 2.85 -10.19 -12.28
N ALA A 12 3.69 -11.22 -12.17
CA ALA A 12 4.41 -11.53 -10.94
C ALA A 12 5.37 -10.40 -10.52
N ARG A 13 6.15 -9.86 -11.46
CA ARG A 13 7.04 -8.72 -11.20
C ARG A 13 6.27 -7.48 -10.73
N HIS A 14 5.11 -7.22 -11.33
CA HIS A 14 4.28 -6.09 -10.93
C HIS A 14 3.78 -6.25 -9.48
N ILE A 15 3.37 -7.46 -9.09
CA ILE A 15 2.95 -7.75 -7.71
C ILE A 15 4.13 -7.59 -6.73
N GLU A 16 5.33 -8.03 -7.10
CA GLU A 16 6.55 -7.84 -6.29
C GLU A 16 6.86 -6.35 -6.11
N GLU A 17 6.82 -5.55 -7.17
CA GLU A 17 7.05 -4.10 -7.11
C GLU A 17 6.00 -3.37 -6.24
N GLU A 18 4.73 -3.77 -6.32
CA GLU A 18 3.67 -3.25 -5.47
C GLU A 18 3.89 -3.62 -3.99
N ALA A 19 4.29 -4.87 -3.72
CA ALA A 19 4.59 -5.34 -2.38
C ALA A 19 5.78 -4.58 -1.76
N ASP A 20 6.85 -4.35 -2.54
CA ASP A 20 8.02 -3.57 -2.09
C ASP A 20 7.63 -2.15 -1.70
N LYS A 21 6.80 -1.48 -2.52
CA LYS A 21 6.28 -0.15 -2.21
C LYS A 21 5.45 -0.14 -0.92
N LEU A 22 4.63 -1.16 -0.70
CA LEU A 22 3.84 -1.28 0.54
C LEU A 22 4.74 -1.55 1.75
N ALA A 23 5.81 -2.32 1.60
CA ALA A 23 6.79 -2.54 2.67
C ALA A 23 7.54 -1.26 3.05
N LEU A 24 7.93 -0.45 2.06
CA LEU A 24 8.51 0.88 2.30
C LEU A 24 7.55 1.79 3.07
N LEU A 25 6.28 1.81 2.68
CA LEU A 25 5.24 2.57 3.37
C LEU A 25 5.00 2.07 4.80
N GLN A 26 4.94 0.75 5.00
CA GLN A 26 4.80 0.15 6.33
C GLN A 26 5.93 0.59 7.27
N ASN A 27 7.16 0.58 6.79
CA ASN A 27 8.32 1.03 7.56
C ASN A 27 8.24 2.53 7.91
N ALA A 28 7.76 3.36 6.99
CA ALA A 28 7.57 4.80 7.23
C ALA A 28 6.46 5.08 8.26
N LEU A 29 5.34 4.34 8.19
CA LEU A 29 4.27 4.41 9.18
C LEU A 29 4.74 3.95 10.57
N LEU A 30 5.54 2.89 10.63
CA LEU A 30 6.08 2.38 11.89
C LEU A 30 6.96 3.42 12.59
N ARG A 31 7.80 4.17 11.86
CA ARG A 31 8.59 5.29 12.41
C ARG A 31 7.72 6.38 13.03
N ARG A 32 6.46 6.50 12.61
CA ARG A 32 5.46 7.44 13.12
C ARG A 32 4.57 6.82 14.22
N GLY A 33 4.84 5.58 14.63
CA GLY A 33 4.05 4.89 15.66
C GLY A 33 2.74 4.27 15.16
N VAL A 34 2.52 4.24 13.84
CA VAL A 34 1.34 3.64 13.21
C VAL A 34 1.65 2.21 12.80
N GLN A 35 0.87 1.26 13.32
CA GLN A 35 1.02 -0.16 13.00
C GLN A 35 0.28 -0.51 11.70
N GLY A 36 1.03 -1.09 10.75
CA GLY A 36 0.51 -1.67 9.53
C GLY A 36 0.92 -3.14 9.40
N GLU A 37 0.09 -3.94 8.73
CA GLU A 37 0.30 -5.36 8.45
C GLU A 37 0.24 -5.61 6.94
N LEU A 38 1.33 -6.10 6.36
CA LEU A 38 1.35 -6.56 4.97
C LEU A 38 0.56 -7.87 4.86
N ARG A 39 -0.23 -7.97 3.80
CA ARG A 39 -1.11 -9.10 3.56
C ARG A 39 -0.43 -10.17 2.71
N SER A 40 -0.61 -11.43 3.09
CA SER A 40 -0.03 -12.58 2.39
C SER A 40 -0.87 -13.07 1.21
N ASP A 41 -2.14 -12.65 1.16
CA ASP A 41 -3.14 -13.02 0.15
C ASP A 41 -3.22 -12.04 -1.04
N GLY A 42 -2.42 -10.97 -1.02
CA GLY A 42 -2.30 -10.00 -2.11
C GLY A 42 -1.55 -8.73 -1.68
N PRO A 43 -1.10 -7.88 -2.62
CA PRO A 43 -0.34 -6.67 -2.32
C PRO A 43 -1.26 -5.61 -1.68
N ALA A 44 -1.42 -5.71 -0.37
CA ALA A 44 -2.18 -4.76 0.44
C ALA A 44 -1.51 -4.54 1.80
N LEU A 45 -1.67 -3.34 2.32
CA LEU A 45 -1.27 -2.94 3.66
C LEU A 45 -2.50 -2.61 4.49
N LEU A 46 -2.69 -3.35 5.59
CA LEU A 46 -3.77 -3.14 6.54
C LEU A 46 -3.28 -2.27 7.70
N ILE A 47 -3.81 -1.07 7.86
CA ILE A 47 -3.45 -0.15 8.94
C ILE A 47 -4.51 -0.21 10.04
N ARG A 48 -4.06 -0.46 11.27
CA ARG A 48 -4.95 -0.53 12.44
C ARG A 48 -5.21 0.87 12.99
N ARG A 49 -6.48 1.20 13.23
CA ARG A 49 -6.88 2.44 13.93
C ARG A 49 -6.89 2.23 15.43
N ARG A 50 -6.55 3.28 16.18
CA ARG A 50 -6.39 3.24 17.65
C ARG A 50 -7.71 3.42 18.42
N MET A 51 -8.76 3.93 17.77
CA MET A 51 -10.08 4.31 18.32
C MET A 51 -11.18 3.81 17.36
N PRO A 52 -12.48 3.74 17.74
CA PRO A 52 -13.45 2.89 17.05
C PRO A 52 -13.55 3.20 15.56
N GLY A 53 -13.26 2.21 14.73
CA GLY A 53 -13.26 2.36 13.28
C GLY A 53 -12.75 1.09 12.59
N MET A 54 -13.18 0.90 11.34
CA MET A 54 -12.66 -0.19 10.53
C MET A 54 -11.17 0.04 10.21
N PRO A 55 -10.36 -1.03 10.11
CA PRO A 55 -9.01 -0.96 9.57
C PRO A 55 -8.99 -0.31 8.19
N VAL A 56 -7.90 0.39 7.88
CA VAL A 56 -7.71 1.04 6.58
C VAL A 56 -6.92 0.11 5.67
N TRP A 57 -7.50 -0.21 4.52
CA TRP A 57 -6.81 -0.92 3.46
C TRP A 57 -6.11 0.06 2.53
N VAL A 58 -4.81 -0.14 2.34
CA VAL A 58 -3.99 0.61 1.41
C VAL A 58 -3.48 -0.33 0.33
N PHE A 59 -3.64 0.08 -0.92
CA PHE A 59 -3.17 -0.64 -2.10
C PHE A 59 -2.24 0.25 -2.91
N VAL A 60 -1.37 -0.35 -3.70
CA VAL A 60 -0.69 0.36 -4.78
C VAL A 60 -1.55 0.19 -6.04
N GLY A 61 -1.84 1.29 -6.72
CA GLY A 61 -2.72 1.29 -7.89
C GLY A 61 -2.19 2.15 -9.02
N TYR A 62 -2.96 2.19 -10.11
CA TYR A 62 -2.65 2.98 -11.31
C TYR A 62 -1.27 2.65 -11.90
N GLY A 63 -0.98 1.35 -12.07
CA GLY A 63 0.31 0.88 -12.59
C GLY A 63 1.48 1.23 -11.68
N GLY A 64 1.28 1.17 -10.35
CA GLY A 64 2.34 1.45 -9.40
C GLY A 64 2.52 2.92 -9.01
N ALA A 65 1.71 3.84 -9.51
CA ALA A 65 1.94 5.28 -9.36
C ALA A 65 1.44 5.88 -8.04
N TYR A 66 0.46 5.25 -7.39
CA TYR A 66 -0.18 5.80 -6.19
C TYR A 66 -0.41 4.76 -5.11
N TYR A 67 -0.18 5.13 -3.86
CA TYR A 67 -0.85 4.51 -2.71
C TYR A 67 -2.30 5.01 -2.67
N SER A 68 -3.26 4.12 -2.51
CA SER A 68 -4.69 4.43 -2.54
C SER A 68 -5.44 3.73 -1.41
N TRP A 69 -6.39 4.43 -0.81
CA TRP A 69 -7.26 3.91 0.25
C TRP A 69 -8.66 4.52 0.15
N GLN A 70 -9.60 4.05 0.98
CA GLN A 70 -11.01 4.49 0.92
C GLN A 70 -11.58 4.37 -0.51
N SER A 71 -11.58 3.15 -1.07
CA SER A 71 -12.06 2.89 -2.44
C SER A 71 -11.41 3.77 -3.52
N ALA A 72 -10.14 4.15 -3.32
CA ALA A 72 -9.36 5.06 -4.16
C ALA A 72 -9.87 6.52 -4.24
N GLU A 73 -10.81 6.92 -3.38
CA GLU A 73 -11.18 8.33 -3.20
C GLU A 73 -10.02 9.14 -2.61
N ARG A 74 -9.14 8.47 -1.86
CA ARG A 74 -7.91 9.05 -1.34
C ARG A 74 -6.70 8.36 -1.94
N ARG A 75 -5.69 9.17 -2.25
CA ARG A 75 -4.45 8.72 -2.90
C ARG A 75 -3.28 9.63 -2.56
N HIS A 76 -2.09 9.05 -2.62
CA HIS A 76 -0.82 9.75 -2.51
C HIS A 76 0.18 9.19 -3.53
N PRO A 77 1.00 10.02 -4.20
CA PRO A 77 2.05 9.52 -5.09
C PRO A 77 2.95 8.47 -4.40
N ALA A 78 3.20 7.35 -5.07
CA ALA A 78 4.03 6.27 -4.53
C ALA A 78 5.53 6.63 -4.50
N GLY A 79 5.94 7.65 -5.25
CA GLY A 79 7.30 8.21 -5.20
C GLY A 79 7.58 9.07 -3.97
N ASP A 80 6.56 9.43 -3.19
CA ASP A 80 6.70 10.18 -1.94
C ASP A 80 6.15 9.36 -0.76
N VAL A 81 6.99 8.42 -0.31
CA VAL A 81 6.66 7.48 0.77
C VAL A 81 6.48 8.20 2.10
N GLU A 82 7.30 9.20 2.40
CA GLU A 82 7.24 9.94 3.66
C GLU A 82 5.99 10.82 3.75
N GLY A 83 5.64 11.51 2.66
CA GLY A 83 4.39 12.26 2.56
C GLY A 83 3.17 11.34 2.64
N ALA A 84 3.21 10.17 2.00
CA ALA A 84 2.14 9.19 2.09
C ALA A 84 1.94 8.70 3.54
N ALA A 85 3.03 8.39 4.25
CA ALA A 85 2.99 7.97 5.65
C ALA A 85 2.44 9.07 6.56
N GLU A 86 2.77 10.34 6.30
CA GLU A 86 2.23 11.47 7.04
C GLU A 86 0.72 11.62 6.90
N VAL A 87 0.25 11.64 5.65
CA VAL A 87 -1.18 11.78 5.34
C VAL A 87 -1.98 10.62 5.91
N LEU A 88 -1.46 9.39 5.81
CA LEU A 88 -2.10 8.21 6.37
C LEU A 88 -2.11 8.21 7.90
N ALA A 89 -1.01 8.60 8.55
CA ALA A 89 -0.96 8.73 10.01
C ALA A 89 -2.03 9.71 10.51
N HIS A 90 -2.11 10.89 9.89
CA HIS A 90 -3.14 11.87 10.21
C HIS A 90 -4.56 11.32 10.00
N TYR A 91 -4.79 10.62 8.88
CA TYR A 91 -6.08 10.04 8.55
C TYR A 91 -6.55 8.94 9.52
N VAL A 92 -5.63 8.16 10.09
CA VAL A 92 -6.00 7.07 11.02
C VAL A 92 -6.13 7.51 12.48
N GLU A 93 -5.52 8.64 12.82
CA GLU A 93 -5.58 9.28 14.14
C GLU A 93 -6.81 10.18 14.33
N SER A 94 -7.26 10.85 13.25
CA SER A 94 -8.54 11.57 13.21
C SER A 94 -9.74 10.63 13.36
#